data_AF-A0A0N4WLR1-F1
#
_entry.id   AF-A0A0N4WLR1-F1
#
_cell.length_a   1.000
_cell.length_b   1.000
_cell.length_c   1.000
_cell.angle_alpha   90.00
_cell.angle_beta   90.00
_cell.angle_gamma   90.00
#
_symmetry.space_group_name_H-M   'P 1'
#
loop_
_entity.id
_entity.type
_entity.pdbx_description
1 polymer ?
#
loop_
_entity_poly.entity_id
_entity_poly.type
_entity_poly.pdbx_seq_one_letter_code
_entity_poly.pdbx_strand_id
1 'polypeptide(L)'
;MKTTLSVLSWQYFNLLEARFVRRGNTTALWTSSKLPLLQCLSKEEADSLKCSLIHTCECTPAESQVMCRCENQDIAEEFHQIGYVLPVTYPFVKMTNHPHYNVIARIEHGVTAELVLNVNETVDNIVTDTTDEICYIANTHIYGCYSCKEGARVSVTCLSSESTLAEVDCGIKTFTIPCSPTRDESTLRFLMTNAQVQLNCSVTCGKMPTYFEINGILKYVHSLHDGIEQASISTHNITSDFDWPAGVPTMVQDGGTNIRTCCFSASD
;
A
#
# COMPACT_ATOMS: atom_id res chain seq x y z
N MET A 1 -36.33 7.09 -12.83
CA MET A 1 -35.35 6.07 -12.41
C MET A 1 -34.36 6.71 -11.44
N LYS A 2 -34.14 6.11 -10.27
CA LYS A 2 -33.08 6.52 -9.32
C LYS A 2 -32.19 5.32 -9.04
N THR A 3 -30.89 5.47 -9.22
CA THR A 3 -29.91 4.43 -8.93
C THR A 3 -29.19 4.74 -7.62
N THR A 4 -28.92 3.72 -6.82
CA THR A 4 -28.10 3.81 -5.60
C THR A 4 -27.08 2.68 -5.65
N LEU A 5 -25.80 3.01 -5.57
CA LEU A 5 -24.71 2.04 -5.55
C LEU A 5 -24.06 2.06 -4.16
N SER A 6 -24.00 0.90 -3.52
CA SER A 6 -23.43 0.71 -2.19
C SER A 6 -22.35 -0.36 -2.26
N VAL A 7 -21.14 -0.09 -1.76
CA VAL A 7 -20.10 -1.12 -1.63
C VAL A 7 -20.39 -1.94 -0.36
N LEU A 8 -20.61 -3.24 -0.52
CA LEU A 8 -21.07 -4.12 0.56
C LEU A 8 -19.92 -4.63 1.45
N SER A 9 -18.79 -5.02 0.85
CA SER A 9 -17.64 -5.51 1.59
C SER A 9 -16.32 -5.37 0.84
N TRP A 10 -15.23 -5.30 1.61
CA TRP A 10 -13.86 -5.42 1.11
C TRP A 10 -13.05 -6.30 2.08
N GLN A 11 -12.58 -7.44 1.58
CA GLN A 11 -11.95 -8.51 2.38
C GLN A 11 -10.53 -8.20 2.92
N TYR A 12 -10.01 -6.99 2.69
CA TYR A 12 -8.62 -6.61 3.02
C TYR A 12 -8.54 -5.36 3.92
N PHE A 13 -9.38 -5.31 4.95
CA PHE A 13 -9.60 -4.16 5.85
C PHE A 13 -8.31 -3.50 6.39
N ASN A 14 -7.28 -4.30 6.73
CA ASN A 14 -6.05 -3.83 7.38
C ASN A 14 -5.23 -2.81 6.56
N LEU A 15 -5.49 -2.61 5.27
CA LEU A 15 -4.81 -1.59 4.46
C LEU A 15 -5.46 -0.21 4.48
N LEU A 16 -6.65 -0.08 5.09
CA LEU A 16 -7.23 1.24 5.43
C LEU A 16 -6.58 1.86 6.67
N GLU A 17 -5.93 1.04 7.51
CA GLU A 17 -5.15 1.49 8.68
C GLU A 17 -3.70 1.85 8.32
N ALA A 18 -3.32 1.72 7.05
CA ALA A 18 -1.98 2.03 6.57
C ALA A 18 -1.63 3.50 6.83
N ARG A 19 -0.51 3.72 7.52
CA ARG A 19 0.07 5.04 7.76
C ARG A 19 1.08 5.35 6.65
N PHE A 20 1.32 6.64 6.41
CA PHE A 20 2.23 7.12 5.36
C PHE A 20 3.14 8.21 5.91
N VAL A 21 4.36 8.27 5.40
CA VAL A 21 5.33 9.33 5.69
C VAL A 21 5.70 10.05 4.39
N ARG A 22 5.87 11.37 4.44
CA ARG A 22 6.13 12.22 3.26
C ARG A 22 7.35 13.12 3.46
N ARG A 23 8.26 13.09 2.47
CA ARG A 23 9.44 13.94 2.34
C ARG A 23 9.38 14.66 0.98
N GLY A 24 9.01 15.94 0.99
CA GLY A 24 8.85 16.73 -0.24
C GLY A 24 7.78 16.16 -1.18
N ASN A 25 8.19 15.59 -2.31
CA ASN A 25 7.31 14.92 -3.28
C ASN A 25 7.29 13.39 -3.17
N THR A 26 8.12 12.82 -2.31
CA THR A 26 8.20 11.36 -2.08
C THR A 26 7.32 10.98 -0.90
N THR A 27 6.52 9.93 -1.06
CA THR A 27 5.66 9.36 -0.02
C THR A 27 5.99 7.88 0.11
N ALA A 28 6.13 7.38 1.33
CA ALA A 28 6.33 5.97 1.64
C ALA A 28 5.26 5.48 2.61
N LEU A 29 5.01 4.17 2.61
CA LEU A 29 4.29 3.50 3.69
C LEU A 29 5.12 3.56 4.98
N TRP A 30 4.45 3.80 6.10
CA TRP A 30 5.03 3.73 7.43
C TRP A 30 4.88 2.31 7.95
N THR A 31 5.99 1.62 8.20
CA THR A 31 6.03 0.20 8.58
C THR A 31 6.06 -0.02 10.08
N SER A 32 6.49 0.97 10.87
CA SER A 32 6.53 0.87 12.33
C SER A 32 5.13 0.94 12.97
N SER A 33 4.90 0.12 14.01
CA SER A 33 3.69 0.19 14.83
C SER A 33 3.65 1.44 15.72
N LYS A 34 4.83 1.92 16.14
CA LYS A 34 5.02 3.13 16.94
C LYS A 34 4.91 4.39 16.07
N LEU A 35 4.53 5.50 16.67
CA LEU A 35 4.66 6.82 16.05
C LEU A 35 6.08 7.36 16.24
N PRO A 36 6.53 8.34 15.43
CA PRO A 36 7.76 9.08 15.65
C PRO A 36 7.92 9.54 17.10
N LEU A 37 9.13 9.37 17.66
CA LEU A 37 9.48 9.79 19.02
C LEU A 37 9.42 11.31 19.18
N LEU A 38 9.80 12.07 18.15
CA LEU A 38 9.72 13.53 18.11
C LEU A 38 8.56 13.96 17.20
N GLN A 39 7.57 14.66 17.78
CA GLN A 39 6.34 15.07 17.07
C GLN A 39 6.15 16.59 17.16
N CYS A 40 6.09 17.24 16.00
CA CYS A 40 5.96 18.68 15.83
C CYS A 40 4.63 18.97 15.12
N LEU A 41 3.94 20.07 15.44
CA LEU A 41 2.67 20.41 14.78
C LEU A 41 2.89 21.03 13.39
N SER A 42 4.05 21.63 13.17
CA SER A 42 4.44 22.24 11.90
C SER A 42 5.91 21.98 11.55
N LYS A 43 6.29 22.31 10.31
CA LYS A 43 7.69 22.25 9.88
C LYS A 43 8.54 23.28 10.64
N GLU A 44 8.02 24.48 10.87
CA GLU A 44 8.72 25.58 11.56
C GLU A 44 8.99 25.24 13.03
N GLU A 45 8.10 24.46 13.67
CA GLU A 45 8.36 23.88 14.99
C GLU A 45 9.46 22.80 14.95
N ALA A 46 9.52 21.98 13.89
CA ALA A 46 10.60 21.02 13.70
C ALA A 46 11.95 21.72 13.48
N ASP A 47 12.00 22.72 12.61
CA ASP A 47 13.20 23.53 12.32
C ASP A 47 13.69 24.30 13.57
N SER A 48 12.78 24.64 14.50
CA SER A 48 13.11 25.30 15.79
C SER A 48 13.13 24.36 17.00
N LEU A 49 13.05 23.05 16.79
CA LEU A 49 13.03 21.98 17.80
C LEU A 49 11.97 22.14 18.92
N LYS A 50 10.86 22.84 18.63
CA LYS A 50 9.73 23.05 19.54
C LYS A 50 8.72 21.89 19.50
N CYS A 51 9.23 20.67 19.61
CA CYS A 51 8.45 19.46 19.38
C CYS A 51 8.17 18.71 20.70
N SER A 52 7.09 17.93 20.73
CA SER A 52 6.81 16.99 21.80
C SER A 52 7.70 15.76 21.64
N LEU A 53 8.56 15.50 22.62
CA LEU A 53 9.32 14.24 22.72
C LEU A 53 8.49 13.21 23.50
N ILE A 54 8.02 12.18 22.81
CA ILE A 54 7.31 11.04 23.38
C ILE A 54 8.27 9.86 23.35
N HIS A 55 9.08 9.73 24.41
CA HIS A 55 10.15 8.74 24.47
C HIS A 55 10.19 8.01 25.83
N THR A 56 10.48 6.71 25.81
CA THR A 56 10.80 5.89 26.99
C THR A 56 12.30 5.58 27.02
N CYS A 57 13.14 6.45 27.60
CA CYS A 57 14.57 6.15 27.77
C CYS A 57 14.77 5.43 29.11
N GLU A 58 15.59 4.37 29.12
CA GLU A 58 16.03 3.72 30.35
C GLU A 58 17.38 4.31 30.78
N CYS A 59 17.37 5.11 31.85
CA CYS A 59 18.57 5.70 32.43
C CYS A 59 19.01 4.92 33.67
N THR A 60 20.25 4.43 33.65
CA THR A 60 20.87 3.71 34.75
C THR A 60 22.01 4.55 35.35
N PRO A 61 22.08 4.70 36.68
CA PRO A 61 23.21 5.36 37.33
C PRO A 61 24.44 4.44 37.33
N ALA A 62 25.61 5.00 37.02
CA ALA A 62 26.93 4.44 37.27
C ALA A 62 27.70 5.38 38.21
N GLU A 63 28.84 4.93 38.76
CA GLU A 63 29.54 5.60 39.88
C GLU A 63 29.88 7.09 39.63
N SER A 64 30.14 7.48 38.38
CA SER A 64 30.48 8.86 37.99
C SER A 64 29.72 9.35 36.75
N GLN A 65 28.80 8.56 36.20
CA GLN A 65 28.12 8.82 34.93
C GLN A 65 26.68 8.28 34.94
N VAL A 66 25.81 8.82 34.11
CA VAL A 66 24.46 8.24 33.88
C VAL A 66 24.43 7.68 32.47
N MET A 67 24.16 6.38 32.33
CA MET A 67 23.97 5.73 31.04
C MET A 67 22.48 5.67 30.71
N CYS A 68 22.03 6.55 29.84
CA CYS A 68 20.70 6.49 29.24
C CYS A 68 20.72 5.69 27.94
N ARG A 69 19.81 4.72 27.81
CA ARG A 69 19.53 3.97 26.59
C ARG A 69 18.19 4.42 26.07
N CYS A 70 18.17 4.91 24.84
CA CYS A 70 16.98 5.39 24.17
C CYS A 70 16.78 4.57 22.88
N GLU A 71 15.53 4.35 22.48
CA GLU A 71 15.20 3.68 21.22
C GLU A 71 15.53 4.64 20.09
N ASN A 72 16.42 4.26 19.17
CA ASN A 72 16.66 5.08 18.00
C ASN A 72 15.62 4.74 16.92
N GLN A 73 14.96 5.76 16.38
CA GLN A 73 13.99 5.62 15.30
C GLN A 73 14.35 6.55 14.15
N ASP A 74 15.03 5.99 13.13
CA ASP A 74 15.30 6.73 11.91
C ASP A 74 14.10 6.68 10.95
N ILE A 75 13.46 7.83 10.79
CA ILE A 75 12.34 8.04 9.85
C ILE A 75 12.83 7.96 8.38
N ALA A 76 14.12 8.15 8.12
CA ALA A 76 14.69 8.08 6.77
C ALA A 76 14.69 6.67 6.18
N GLU A 77 14.80 5.63 7.01
CA GLU A 77 14.85 4.24 6.57
C GLU A 77 13.60 3.79 5.80
N GLU A 78 12.42 4.35 6.13
CA GLU A 78 11.16 4.10 5.40
C GLU A 78 11.25 4.55 3.92
N PHE A 79 12.16 5.48 3.58
CA PHE A 79 12.43 5.92 2.22
C PHE A 79 13.56 5.14 1.51
N HIS A 80 14.41 4.43 2.25
CA HIS A 80 15.45 3.57 1.68
C HIS A 80 14.87 2.24 1.17
N GLN A 81 13.76 1.79 1.75
CA GLN A 81 13.08 0.57 1.36
C GLN A 81 12.15 0.80 0.15
N ILE A 82 12.70 0.63 -1.05
CA ILE A 82 12.02 0.88 -2.34
C ILE A 82 10.63 0.21 -2.45
N GLY A 83 10.44 -0.97 -1.83
CA GLY A 83 9.15 -1.68 -1.82
C GLY A 83 8.01 -0.99 -1.05
N TYR A 84 8.32 0.02 -0.25
CA TYR A 84 7.35 0.83 0.52
C TYR A 84 7.18 2.25 -0.01
N VAL A 85 8.06 2.72 -0.91
CA VAL A 85 7.93 4.03 -1.57
C VAL A 85 6.85 3.97 -2.65
N LEU A 86 5.92 4.93 -2.66
CA LEU A 86 4.85 4.97 -3.66
C LEU A 86 5.41 5.21 -5.07
N PRO A 87 4.89 4.50 -6.11
CA PRO A 87 3.67 3.70 -6.11
C PRO A 87 3.86 2.23 -5.67
N VAL A 88 3.15 1.83 -4.62
CA VAL A 88 3.15 0.45 -4.10
C VAL A 88 1.97 -0.32 -4.70
N THR A 89 2.22 -1.54 -5.18
CA THR A 89 1.19 -2.38 -5.83
C THR A 89 1.12 -3.75 -5.16
N TYR A 90 0.06 -3.98 -4.40
CA TYR A 90 -0.27 -5.27 -3.79
C TYR A 90 -1.31 -6.03 -4.64
N PRO A 91 -1.53 -7.35 -4.42
CA PRO A 91 -2.43 -8.18 -5.25
C PRO A 91 -3.92 -7.81 -5.32
N PHE A 92 -4.34 -6.74 -4.65
CA PHE A 92 -5.72 -6.25 -4.60
C PHE A 92 -5.82 -4.73 -4.40
N VAL A 93 -4.71 -4.02 -4.26
CA VAL A 93 -4.71 -2.55 -4.13
C VAL A 93 -3.43 -1.96 -4.69
N LYS A 94 -3.57 -0.88 -5.46
CA LYS A 94 -2.48 -0.05 -5.96
C LYS A 94 -2.56 1.33 -5.32
N MET A 95 -1.54 1.68 -4.54
CA MET A 95 -1.43 2.96 -3.85
C MET A 95 -0.53 3.89 -4.67
N THR A 96 -1.00 5.10 -4.94
CA THR A 96 -0.29 6.10 -5.76
C THR A 96 -0.44 7.50 -5.18
N ASN A 97 0.55 8.37 -5.40
CA ASN A 97 0.41 9.78 -5.06
C ASN A 97 -0.76 10.42 -5.85
N HIS A 98 -1.53 11.31 -5.20
CA HIS A 98 -2.63 12.05 -5.80
C HIS A 98 -2.49 13.56 -5.57
N PRO A 99 -2.60 14.43 -6.60
CA PRO A 99 -2.38 15.87 -6.46
C PRO A 99 -3.22 16.56 -5.37
N HIS A 100 -4.47 16.12 -5.18
CA HIS A 100 -5.42 16.75 -4.24
C HIS A 100 -5.63 15.99 -2.94
N TYR A 101 -5.27 14.70 -2.88
CA TYR A 101 -5.61 13.82 -1.76
C TYR A 101 -4.38 13.17 -1.10
N ASN A 102 -3.17 13.59 -1.51
CA ASN A 102 -1.87 13.01 -1.16
C ASN A 102 -1.68 11.57 -1.64
N VAL A 103 -2.52 10.63 -1.21
CA VAL A 103 -2.49 9.22 -1.59
C VAL A 103 -3.88 8.79 -2.05
N ILE A 104 -3.93 7.99 -3.12
CA ILE A 104 -5.15 7.30 -3.55
C ILE A 104 -4.87 5.80 -3.67
N ALA A 105 -5.79 4.99 -3.16
CA ALA A 105 -5.84 3.55 -3.33
C ALA A 105 -6.79 3.20 -4.48
N ARG A 106 -6.34 2.37 -5.42
CA ARG A 106 -7.15 1.82 -6.52
C ARG A 106 -7.29 0.32 -6.34
N ILE A 107 -8.52 -0.18 -6.43
CA ILE A 107 -8.87 -1.60 -6.31
C ILE A 107 -9.42 -2.03 -7.66
N GLU A 108 -8.82 -3.04 -8.28
CA GLU A 108 -9.18 -3.49 -9.64
C GLU A 108 -10.12 -4.72 -9.60
N HIS A 109 -10.08 -5.53 -8.53
CA HIS A 109 -10.84 -6.77 -8.41
C HIS A 109 -11.27 -7.06 -6.96
N GLY A 110 -12.30 -7.91 -6.79
CA GLY A 110 -12.71 -8.43 -5.48
C GLY A 110 -13.48 -7.44 -4.60
N VAL A 111 -14.23 -6.52 -5.21
CA VAL A 111 -15.18 -5.62 -4.55
C VAL A 111 -16.59 -6.14 -4.77
N THR A 112 -17.37 -6.30 -3.71
CA THR A 112 -18.81 -6.57 -3.82
C THR A 112 -19.59 -5.28 -3.69
N ALA A 113 -20.53 -5.03 -4.61
CA ALA A 113 -21.37 -3.84 -4.60
C ALA A 113 -22.83 -4.21 -4.89
N GLU A 114 -23.74 -3.56 -4.17
CA GLU A 114 -25.17 -3.63 -4.38
C GLU A 114 -25.61 -2.43 -5.24
N LEU A 115 -26.29 -2.70 -6.35
CA LEU A 115 -26.92 -1.70 -7.19
C LEU A 115 -28.44 -1.78 -7.02
N VAL A 116 -29.01 -0.83 -6.29
CA VAL A 116 -30.46 -0.72 -6.13
C VAL A 116 -31.02 0.21 -7.22
N LEU A 117 -31.87 -0.36 -8.08
CA LEU A 117 -32.54 0.35 -9.18
C LEU A 117 -34.00 0.64 -8.81
N ASN A 118 -34.30 1.89 -8.45
CA ASN A 118 -35.67 2.33 -8.23
C ASN A 118 -36.30 2.80 -9.55
N VAL A 119 -37.22 1.98 -10.06
CA VAL A 119 -38.07 2.26 -11.23
C VAL A 119 -39.44 2.69 -10.72
N ASN A 120 -40.01 3.77 -11.28
CA ASN A 120 -41.27 4.36 -10.79
C ASN A 120 -42.50 3.85 -11.57
N GLU A 121 -42.31 2.88 -12.47
CA GLU A 121 -43.31 2.34 -13.38
C GLU A 121 -43.44 0.83 -13.15
N THR A 122 -44.59 0.25 -13.52
CA THR A 122 -44.82 -1.20 -13.43
C THR A 122 -43.96 -1.92 -14.47
N VAL A 123 -43.01 -2.73 -14.00
CA VAL A 123 -42.16 -3.56 -14.86
C VAL A 123 -42.95 -4.81 -15.26
N ASP A 124 -43.64 -4.74 -16.39
CA ASP A 124 -44.52 -5.83 -16.85
C ASP A 124 -43.74 -7.08 -17.32
N ASN A 125 -42.52 -6.91 -17.86
CA ASN A 125 -41.64 -8.00 -18.27
C ASN A 125 -40.17 -7.62 -18.08
N ILE A 126 -39.37 -8.55 -17.56
CA ILE A 126 -37.91 -8.48 -17.55
C ILE A 126 -37.40 -9.48 -18.59
N VAL A 127 -36.75 -8.98 -19.65
CA VAL A 127 -36.10 -9.82 -20.66
C VAL A 127 -34.60 -9.84 -20.35
N THR A 128 -34.10 -10.98 -19.87
CA THR A 128 -32.67 -11.22 -19.70
C THR A 128 -32.07 -11.72 -21.02
N ASP A 129 -31.41 -10.82 -21.75
CA ASP A 129 -30.60 -11.22 -22.90
C ASP A 129 -29.29 -11.84 -22.38
N THR A 130 -29.22 -13.18 -22.42
CA THR A 130 -28.02 -13.94 -22.06
C THR A 130 -27.45 -14.57 -23.31
N THR A 131 -26.42 -13.95 -23.86
CA THR A 131 -25.64 -14.49 -24.97
C THR A 131 -24.93 -15.77 -24.53
N ASP A 132 -24.97 -16.80 -25.38
CA ASP A 132 -24.23 -18.06 -25.18
C ASP A 132 -22.77 -17.91 -25.65
N GLU A 133 -22.13 -16.82 -25.24
CA GLU A 133 -20.76 -16.47 -25.58
C GLU A 133 -19.76 -17.41 -24.88
N ILE A 134 -18.69 -17.78 -25.59
CA ILE A 134 -17.67 -18.71 -25.10
C ILE A 134 -16.35 -17.96 -24.98
N CYS A 135 -15.99 -17.61 -23.75
CA CYS A 135 -14.70 -17.01 -23.46
C CYS A 135 -13.60 -18.08 -23.34
N TYR A 136 -12.43 -17.77 -23.87
CA TYR A 136 -11.25 -18.64 -23.87
C TYR A 136 -10.00 -17.90 -23.37
N ILE A 137 -9.25 -18.56 -22.50
CA ILE A 137 -7.93 -18.14 -22.02
C ILE A 137 -6.96 -19.29 -22.28
N ALA A 138 -5.75 -18.98 -22.77
CA ALA A 138 -4.71 -19.99 -22.95
C ALA A 138 -3.95 -20.28 -21.64
N ASN A 139 -3.46 -21.51 -21.49
CA ASN A 139 -2.54 -21.90 -20.40
C ASN A 139 -1.34 -20.93 -20.32
N THR A 140 -0.94 -20.58 -19.11
CA THR A 140 0.01 -19.50 -18.86
C THR A 140 0.84 -19.73 -17.59
N HIS A 141 1.86 -18.91 -17.39
CA HIS A 141 2.80 -19.06 -16.28
C HIS A 141 2.68 -17.93 -15.26
N ILE A 142 2.77 -18.28 -13.97
CA ILE A 142 2.75 -17.33 -12.86
C ILE A 142 4.17 -16.91 -12.47
N TYR A 143 4.35 -15.61 -12.19
CA TYR A 143 5.64 -15.01 -11.85
C TYR A 143 5.53 -14.12 -10.62
N GLY A 144 6.54 -14.12 -9.75
CA GLY A 144 6.60 -13.29 -8.55
C GLY A 144 7.14 -14.05 -7.36
N CYS A 145 6.60 -13.77 -6.17
CA CYS A 145 7.02 -14.39 -4.93
C CYS A 145 5.86 -15.03 -4.15
N TYR A 146 6.23 -15.94 -3.26
CA TYR A 146 5.33 -16.55 -2.27
C TYR A 146 5.70 -16.05 -0.86
N SER A 147 4.72 -16.01 0.03
CA SER A 147 4.84 -15.51 1.42
C SER A 147 5.41 -14.08 1.51
N CYS A 148 5.12 -13.25 0.51
CA CYS A 148 5.56 -11.86 0.36
C CYS A 148 4.35 -10.93 0.18
N LYS A 149 4.54 -9.60 0.32
CA LYS A 149 3.45 -8.61 0.24
C LYS A 149 3.08 -8.28 -1.21
N GLU A 150 4.07 -8.26 -2.09
CA GLU A 150 3.99 -8.02 -3.54
C GLU A 150 3.18 -9.11 -4.25
N GLY A 151 3.28 -10.34 -3.74
CA GLY A 151 2.63 -11.54 -4.24
C GLY A 151 3.14 -12.01 -5.60
N ALA A 152 2.24 -12.69 -6.31
CA ALA A 152 2.50 -13.25 -7.63
C ALA A 152 1.49 -12.70 -8.66
N ARG A 153 1.92 -12.64 -9.91
CA ARG A 153 1.12 -12.12 -11.04
C ARG A 153 1.18 -13.04 -12.24
N VAL A 154 0.15 -13.00 -13.04
CA VAL A 154 0.06 -13.69 -14.34
C VAL A 154 -0.60 -12.74 -15.34
N SER A 155 -0.08 -12.72 -16.55
CA SER A 155 -0.72 -12.07 -17.69
C SER A 155 -1.60 -13.09 -18.40
N VAL A 156 -2.87 -12.74 -18.58
CA VAL A 156 -3.84 -13.50 -19.38
C VAL A 156 -4.38 -12.65 -20.50
N THR A 157 -4.65 -13.26 -21.65
CA THR A 157 -5.44 -12.66 -22.73
C THR A 157 -6.75 -13.44 -22.81
N CYS A 158 -7.87 -12.76 -22.70
CA CYS A 158 -9.18 -13.38 -22.85
C CYS A 158 -9.76 -13.08 -24.23
N LEU A 159 -10.20 -14.14 -24.92
CA LEU A 159 -10.79 -14.06 -26.25
C LEU A 159 -12.28 -14.42 -26.19
N SER A 160 -13.09 -13.66 -26.92
CA SER A 160 -14.52 -13.86 -27.14
C SER A 160 -14.92 -13.31 -28.52
N SER A 161 -16.10 -13.67 -29.02
CA SER A 161 -16.62 -13.24 -30.32
C SER A 161 -17.11 -11.77 -30.30
N GLU A 162 -17.56 -11.31 -29.15
CA GLU A 162 -17.92 -9.91 -28.86
C GLU A 162 -17.24 -9.41 -27.58
N SER A 163 -17.24 -8.09 -27.35
CA SER A 163 -16.66 -7.50 -26.14
C SER A 163 -17.56 -7.73 -24.93
N THR A 164 -17.05 -8.44 -23.93
CA THR A 164 -17.80 -8.84 -22.73
C THR A 164 -16.91 -8.88 -21.48
N LEU A 165 -17.50 -9.12 -20.32
CA LEU A 165 -16.78 -9.40 -19.07
C LEU A 165 -16.86 -10.91 -18.78
N ALA A 166 -15.74 -11.52 -18.43
CA ALA A 166 -15.70 -12.88 -17.92
C ALA A 166 -15.31 -12.93 -16.44
N GLU A 167 -15.91 -13.88 -15.75
CA GLU A 167 -15.48 -14.34 -14.44
C GLU A 167 -14.41 -15.43 -14.61
N VAL A 168 -13.27 -15.26 -13.95
CA VAL A 168 -12.19 -16.25 -13.86
C VAL A 168 -12.14 -16.76 -12.43
N ASP A 169 -12.43 -18.04 -12.22
CA ASP A 169 -12.32 -18.70 -10.92
C ASP A 169 -11.16 -19.70 -10.93
N CYS A 170 -10.25 -19.56 -9.96
CA CYS A 170 -9.14 -20.48 -9.73
C CYS A 170 -9.28 -21.27 -8.41
N GLY A 171 -10.47 -21.30 -7.81
CA GLY A 171 -10.80 -21.97 -6.54
C GLY A 171 -10.25 -21.28 -5.29
N ILE A 172 -9.09 -20.62 -5.38
CA ILE A 172 -8.49 -19.81 -4.32
C ILE A 172 -8.86 -18.33 -4.38
N LYS A 173 -9.27 -17.85 -5.56
CA LYS A 173 -9.61 -16.45 -5.84
C LYS A 173 -10.33 -16.33 -7.18
N THR A 174 -11.33 -15.45 -7.22
CA THR A 174 -12.10 -15.11 -8.41
C THR A 174 -11.72 -13.70 -8.89
N PHE A 175 -11.78 -13.49 -10.21
CA PHE A 175 -11.49 -12.22 -10.87
C PHE A 175 -12.55 -11.92 -11.93
N THR A 176 -12.75 -10.64 -12.25
CA THR A 176 -13.53 -10.21 -13.41
C THR A 176 -12.58 -9.50 -14.38
N ILE A 177 -12.56 -9.92 -15.64
CA ILE A 177 -11.69 -9.36 -16.68
C ILE A 177 -12.47 -9.08 -17.97
N PRO A 178 -12.05 -8.09 -18.78
CA PRO A 178 -12.55 -7.93 -20.13
C PRO A 178 -12.08 -9.06 -21.04
N CYS A 179 -12.95 -9.46 -21.96
CA CYS A 179 -12.70 -10.37 -23.06
C CYS A 179 -13.19 -9.71 -24.33
N SER A 180 -12.42 -9.78 -25.42
CA SER A 180 -12.87 -9.25 -26.70
C SER A 180 -12.16 -9.97 -27.88
N PRO A 181 -12.58 -9.71 -29.14
CA PRO A 181 -11.86 -10.21 -30.32
C PRO A 181 -10.46 -9.61 -30.46
N THR A 182 -10.27 -8.40 -29.91
CA THR A 182 -8.97 -7.77 -29.73
C THR A 182 -8.26 -8.37 -28.51
N ARG A 183 -6.95 -8.60 -28.62
CA ARG A 183 -6.18 -9.30 -27.57
C ARG A 183 -5.93 -8.42 -26.35
N ASP A 184 -6.95 -8.22 -25.54
CA ASP A 184 -6.86 -7.45 -24.30
C ASP A 184 -6.10 -8.24 -23.23
N GLU A 185 -5.01 -7.66 -22.71
CA GLU A 185 -4.18 -8.26 -21.67
C GLU A 185 -4.68 -7.81 -20.28
N SER A 186 -5.00 -8.78 -19.43
CA SER A 186 -5.35 -8.58 -18.02
C SER A 186 -4.30 -9.18 -17.10
N THR A 187 -3.96 -8.50 -16.00
CA THR A 187 -3.00 -9.01 -15.01
C THR A 187 -3.73 -9.54 -13.77
N LEU A 188 -3.86 -10.86 -13.64
CA LEU A 188 -4.39 -11.46 -12.41
C LEU A 188 -3.29 -11.47 -11.34
N ARG A 189 -3.66 -11.24 -10.07
CA ARG A 189 -2.73 -11.14 -8.94
C ARG A 189 -3.16 -12.00 -7.76
N PHE A 190 -2.21 -12.76 -7.24
CA PHE A 190 -2.41 -13.78 -6.21
C PHE A 190 -1.49 -13.55 -5.00
N LEU A 191 -1.93 -14.01 -3.84
CA LEU A 191 -1.09 -14.22 -2.66
C LEU A 191 -0.92 -15.73 -2.51
N MET A 192 0.31 -16.22 -2.66
CA MET A 192 0.63 -17.65 -2.52
C MET A 192 1.46 -17.88 -1.26
N THR A 193 1.24 -18.99 -0.59
CA THR A 193 2.03 -19.44 0.57
C THR A 193 3.12 -20.47 0.20
N ASN A 194 3.05 -21.04 -1.00
CA ASN A 194 3.92 -22.10 -1.49
C ASN A 194 4.68 -21.66 -2.75
N ALA A 195 5.90 -22.18 -2.93
CA ALA A 195 6.75 -21.90 -4.08
C ALA A 195 6.21 -22.51 -5.39
N GLN A 196 5.87 -23.80 -5.36
CA GLN A 196 5.33 -24.49 -6.53
C GLN A 196 3.83 -24.21 -6.65
N VAL A 197 3.40 -23.69 -7.80
CA VAL A 197 2.01 -23.35 -8.10
C VAL A 197 1.55 -24.19 -9.29
N GLN A 198 0.39 -24.82 -9.12
CA GLN A 198 -0.39 -25.42 -10.20
C GLN A 198 -1.87 -25.19 -9.87
N LEU A 199 -2.56 -24.41 -10.70
CA LEU A 199 -3.97 -24.07 -10.58
C LEU A 199 -4.69 -24.48 -11.86
N ASN A 200 -5.85 -25.11 -11.70
CA ASN A 200 -6.81 -25.30 -12.77
C ASN A 200 -7.90 -24.24 -12.59
N CYS A 201 -8.03 -23.32 -13.54
CA CYS A 201 -8.96 -22.20 -13.48
C CYS A 201 -10.04 -22.36 -14.54
N SER A 202 -11.28 -21.97 -14.22
CA SER A 202 -12.36 -21.80 -15.19
C SER A 202 -12.50 -20.32 -15.60
N VAL A 203 -12.92 -20.08 -16.83
CA VAL A 203 -13.38 -18.77 -17.32
C VAL A 203 -14.79 -18.89 -17.87
N THR A 204 -15.67 -17.97 -17.47
CA THR A 204 -17.11 -17.99 -17.76
C THR A 204 -17.59 -16.59 -18.13
N CYS A 205 -18.25 -16.45 -19.29
CA CYS A 205 -18.94 -15.22 -19.69
C CYS A 205 -20.33 -15.45 -20.30
N GLY A 206 -20.64 -16.69 -20.68
CA GLY A 206 -21.97 -17.18 -21.02
C GLY A 206 -22.31 -18.41 -20.17
N LYS A 207 -23.13 -19.34 -20.70
CA LYS A 207 -23.58 -20.54 -19.95
C LYS A 207 -22.52 -21.64 -19.80
N MET A 208 -21.50 -21.67 -20.65
CA MET A 208 -20.48 -22.74 -20.64
C MET A 208 -19.11 -22.23 -20.19
N PRO A 209 -18.52 -22.78 -19.10
CA PRO A 209 -17.16 -22.47 -18.70
C PRO A 209 -16.14 -23.16 -19.61
N THR A 210 -15.01 -22.51 -19.86
CA THR A 210 -13.80 -23.17 -20.39
C THR A 210 -12.71 -23.23 -19.31
N TYR A 211 -11.74 -24.12 -19.45
CA TYR A 211 -10.72 -24.38 -18.43
C TYR A 211 -9.31 -24.14 -18.97
N PHE A 212 -8.44 -23.60 -18.12
CA PHE A 212 -7.03 -23.35 -18.42
C PHE A 212 -6.14 -23.55 -17.19
N GLU A 213 -4.87 -23.89 -17.43
CA GLU A 213 -3.89 -24.14 -16.37
C GLU A 213 -2.98 -22.92 -16.15
N ILE A 214 -2.76 -22.57 -14.89
CA ILE A 214 -1.72 -21.64 -14.46
C ILE A 214 -0.69 -22.41 -13.63
N ASN A 215 0.57 -22.45 -14.07
CA ASN A 215 1.64 -23.11 -13.33
C ASN A 215 2.93 -22.28 -13.26
N GLY A 216 3.79 -22.60 -12.30
CA GLY A 216 5.07 -21.91 -12.14
C GLY A 216 5.75 -22.17 -10.79
N ILE A 217 6.95 -21.61 -10.64
CA ILE A 217 7.74 -21.66 -9.40
C ILE A 217 8.04 -20.22 -8.97
N LEU A 218 7.49 -19.83 -7.83
CA LEU A 218 7.64 -18.51 -7.24
C LEU A 218 8.93 -18.42 -6.40
N LYS A 219 9.50 -17.23 -6.35
CA LYS A 219 10.71 -16.97 -5.55
C LYS A 219 10.34 -16.71 -4.08
N TYR A 220 11.22 -17.12 -3.17
CA TYR A 220 11.13 -16.66 -1.79
C TYR A 220 11.76 -15.27 -1.66
N VAL A 221 11.22 -14.44 -0.77
CA VAL A 221 11.77 -13.13 -0.42
C VAL A 221 11.92 -13.08 1.10
N HIS A 222 13.14 -12.99 1.58
CA HIS A 222 13.42 -12.75 3.00
C HIS A 222 13.13 -11.29 3.35
N SER A 223 12.56 -11.05 4.54
CA SER A 223 12.55 -9.73 5.16
C SER A 223 13.98 -9.31 5.49
N LEU A 224 14.45 -8.19 4.91
CA LEU A 224 15.78 -7.63 5.22
C LEU A 224 15.92 -7.15 6.69
N HIS A 225 14.82 -7.12 7.45
CA HIS A 225 14.80 -6.78 8.87
C HIS A 225 15.39 -7.87 9.79
N ASP A 226 15.47 -9.14 9.36
CA ASP A 226 15.97 -10.23 10.20
C ASP A 226 17.50 -10.31 10.28
N GLY A 227 18.23 -9.32 9.73
CA GLY A 227 19.67 -9.43 9.43
C GLY A 227 20.62 -8.42 10.10
N ILE A 228 20.14 -7.36 10.76
CA ILE A 228 21.01 -6.30 11.31
C ILE A 228 20.59 -5.84 12.72
N GLU A 229 20.63 -6.75 13.70
CA GLU A 229 21.04 -6.35 15.06
C GLU A 229 22.58 -6.41 15.14
N GLN A 230 23.25 -5.44 14.49
CA GLN A 230 24.68 -5.21 14.73
C GLN A 230 24.85 -3.89 15.50
N ALA A 231 25.18 -4.06 16.78
CA ALA A 231 25.47 -3.06 17.80
C ALA A 231 25.95 -1.69 17.28
N SER A 232 25.02 -0.75 17.15
CA SER A 232 25.32 0.68 17.12
C SER A 232 25.67 1.15 18.53
N ILE A 233 26.93 0.94 18.94
CA ILE A 233 27.49 1.62 20.11
C ILE A 233 27.59 3.10 19.77
N SER A 234 26.58 3.89 20.12
CA SER A 234 26.63 5.34 20.05
C SER A 234 27.63 5.86 21.07
N THR A 235 28.84 6.19 20.61
CA THR A 235 29.79 6.99 21.39
C THR A 235 29.19 8.37 21.62
N HIS A 236 28.55 8.56 22.78
CA HIS A 236 28.17 9.89 23.22
C HIS A 236 29.43 10.72 23.45
N ASN A 237 29.50 11.88 22.81
CA ASN A 237 30.53 12.86 23.13
C ASN A 237 30.37 13.32 24.59
N ILE A 238 31.45 13.21 25.34
CA ILE A 238 31.53 13.75 26.71
C ILE A 238 31.50 15.28 26.60
N THR A 239 30.41 15.90 27.02
CA THR A 239 30.36 17.35 27.21
C THR A 239 31.13 17.71 28.48
N SER A 240 32.27 18.38 28.34
CA SER A 240 32.91 19.09 29.44
C SER A 240 32.06 20.31 29.85
N ASP A 241 32.21 20.75 31.11
CA ASP A 241 31.36 21.76 31.75
C ASP A 241 31.09 23.03 30.92
N PHE A 242 29.86 23.53 31.04
CA PHE A 242 29.32 24.62 30.23
C PHE A 242 29.36 25.95 31.00
N ASP A 243 30.23 26.86 30.56
CA ASP A 243 30.40 28.20 31.15
C ASP A 243 29.66 29.26 30.30
N TRP A 244 28.89 30.15 30.94
CA TRP A 244 28.01 31.11 30.26
C TRP A 244 28.70 32.45 29.96
N PRO A 245 28.42 33.06 28.80
CA PRO A 245 28.27 34.50 28.74
C PRO A 245 26.98 34.97 28.03
N ALA A 246 26.49 36.14 28.45
CA ALA A 246 25.24 36.74 28.00
C ALA A 246 25.38 37.60 26.72
N GLY A 247 24.28 37.75 25.96
CA GLY A 247 24.16 38.79 24.92
C GLY A 247 23.07 38.54 23.89
N VAL A 248 22.04 39.39 23.86
CA VAL A 248 21.04 39.49 22.77
C VAL A 248 21.28 40.84 22.07
N PRO A 249 21.20 40.92 20.72
CA PRO A 249 20.13 41.73 20.13
C PRO A 249 19.43 41.08 18.92
N THR A 250 18.33 41.70 18.49
CA THR A 250 17.23 41.20 17.65
C THR A 250 17.20 41.75 16.20
N MET A 251 16.18 41.31 15.43
CA MET A 251 15.49 41.97 14.27
C MET A 251 15.65 41.27 12.90
N VAL A 252 14.67 41.22 11.95
CA VAL A 252 13.23 41.62 11.88
C VAL A 252 12.56 40.97 10.63
N GLN A 253 11.23 40.71 10.67
CA GLN A 253 10.17 40.60 9.61
C GLN A 253 10.49 40.02 8.20
N ASP A 254 9.60 39.37 7.44
CA ASP A 254 8.20 38.88 7.55
C ASP A 254 8.08 37.75 6.46
N GLY A 255 6.98 37.05 6.13
CA GLY A 255 5.55 37.10 6.51
C GLY A 255 4.69 36.33 5.47
N GLY A 256 3.39 36.09 5.74
CA GLY A 256 2.42 35.61 4.72
C GLY A 256 1.81 34.20 4.85
N THR A 257 0.69 34.10 5.58
CA THR A 257 -0.50 33.25 5.31
C THR A 257 -0.39 31.76 4.86
N ASN A 258 -0.70 30.88 5.83
CA ASN A 258 -1.82 29.90 5.86
C ASN A 258 -1.85 28.56 5.05
N ILE A 259 -2.03 27.49 5.85
CA ILE A 259 -2.73 26.19 5.60
C ILE A 259 -1.90 24.96 5.16
N ARG A 260 -1.46 24.25 6.21
CA ARG A 260 -1.50 22.77 6.42
C ARG A 260 -1.05 21.84 5.29
N THR A 261 0.20 21.40 5.35
CA THR A 261 0.60 20.02 5.04
C THR A 261 1.83 19.67 5.89
N CYS A 262 1.77 18.59 6.69
CA CYS A 262 2.93 18.16 7.48
C CYS A 262 3.93 17.43 6.58
N CYS A 263 5.03 18.10 6.25
CA CYS A 263 6.18 17.53 5.54
C CYS A 263 7.43 17.71 6.41
N PHE A 264 8.06 16.62 6.83
CA PHE A 264 9.41 16.68 7.38
C PHE A 264 10.41 16.88 6.23
N SER A 265 11.29 17.87 6.38
CA SER A 265 12.48 18.03 5.53
C SER A 265 13.72 17.96 6.42
N ALA A 266 14.52 16.91 6.23
CA ALA A 266 15.93 16.99 6.56
C ALA A 266 16.64 17.78 5.44
N SER A 267 17.60 18.62 5.81
CA SER A 267 18.52 19.30 4.89
C SER A 267 19.93 18.79 5.17
N ASP A 268 20.80 18.84 4.16
CA ASP A 268 22.20 18.40 4.22
C ASP A 268 23.05 19.14 5.28
#